data_AF-A0A951K3H4-F1
#
_entry.id   AF-A0A951K3H4-F1
#
_cell.length_a   1.000
_cell.length_b   1.000
_cell.length_c   1.000
_cell.angle_alpha   90.00
_cell.angle_beta   90.00
_cell.angle_gamma   90.00
#
_symmetry.space_group_name_H-M   'P 1'
#
loop_
_entity.id
_entity.type
_entity.pdbx_description
1 polymer ?
#
loop_
_entity_poly.entity_id
_entity_poly.type
_entity_poly.pdbx_seq_one_letter_code
_entity_poly.pdbx_strand_id
1 'polypeptide(L)'
;MGTETTEAGMAAPPYRYGQRKDDYQARLRRIEGQVRGISRMVEGDTYCIDVLTQIAAAKRALEKVAVGLLDDHLRGCVTDAARDDDPRRADEIIAEATAAIERLVRS
;
A
#
# COMPACT_ATOMS: atom_id res chain seq x y z
N MET A 1 -29.00 21.28 -28.49
CA MET A 1 -28.90 20.04 -29.29
C MET A 1 -27.42 19.86 -29.62
N GLY A 2 -26.65 18.95 -29.05
CA GLY A 2 -26.88 17.94 -28.03
C GLY A 2 -25.50 17.45 -27.55
N THR A 3 -25.45 17.08 -26.28
CA THR A 3 -24.57 16.06 -25.66
C THR A 3 -23.05 16.19 -25.83
N GLU A 4 -22.40 16.90 -24.91
CA GLU A 4 -21.13 16.43 -24.34
C GLU A 4 -21.47 15.50 -23.17
N THR A 5 -21.50 14.20 -23.43
CA THR A 5 -21.47 13.18 -22.37
C THR A 5 -20.01 13.02 -21.97
N THR A 6 -19.56 13.76 -20.95
CA THR A 6 -18.32 13.41 -20.25
C THR A 6 -18.65 12.27 -19.30
N GLU A 7 -18.13 11.09 -19.62
CA GLU A 7 -18.12 9.93 -18.73
C GLU A 7 -17.43 10.33 -17.41
N ALA A 8 -18.24 10.47 -16.36
CA ALA A 8 -17.76 10.56 -15.01
C ALA A 8 -17.16 9.19 -14.63
N GLY A 9 -15.87 9.02 -14.91
CA GLY A 9 -15.07 7.98 -14.29
C GLY A 9 -15.21 8.12 -12.77
N MET A 10 -15.74 7.09 -12.13
CA MET A 10 -15.92 6.98 -10.69
C MET A 10 -14.58 7.28 -9.99
N ALA A 11 -14.38 8.54 -9.59
CA ALA A 11 -13.19 8.95 -8.86
C ALA A 11 -13.26 8.30 -7.49
N ALA A 12 -12.42 7.28 -7.27
CA ALA A 12 -12.22 6.68 -5.95
C ALA A 12 -12.02 7.81 -4.92
N PRO A 13 -12.66 7.73 -3.73
CA PRO A 13 -12.54 8.76 -2.71
C PRO A 13 -11.06 9.04 -2.40
N PRO A 14 -10.68 10.27 -2.03
CA PRO A 14 -9.28 10.66 -1.95
C PRO A 14 -8.53 9.72 -1.02
N TYR A 15 -7.61 8.92 -1.57
CA TYR A 15 -6.73 8.03 -0.81
C TYR A 15 -6.08 8.81 0.34
N ARG A 16 -6.63 8.69 1.55
CA ARG A 16 -6.11 9.40 2.71
C ARG A 16 -4.97 8.56 3.27
N TYR A 17 -3.74 8.96 2.96
CA TYR A 17 -2.53 8.54 3.70
C TYR A 17 -2.52 9.01 5.17
N GLY A 18 -3.66 9.45 5.70
CA GLY A 18 -3.86 10.01 7.04
C GLY A 18 -2.85 11.11 7.38
N GLN A 19 -2.60 11.28 8.69
CA GLN A 19 -1.49 12.06 9.22
C GLN A 19 -0.14 11.33 9.15
N ARG A 20 -0.10 10.13 8.55
CA ARG A 20 1.05 9.22 8.56
C ARG A 20 1.82 9.20 7.25
N LYS A 21 1.49 10.09 6.30
CA LYS A 21 2.17 10.22 5.02
C LYS A 21 3.70 10.34 5.18
N ASP A 22 4.15 11.17 6.13
CA ASP A 22 5.57 11.39 6.38
C ASP A 22 6.24 10.14 6.97
N ASP A 23 5.54 9.38 7.80
CA ASP A 23 6.02 8.09 8.32
C ASP A 23 6.22 7.07 7.19
N TYR A 24 5.27 6.96 6.27
CA TYR A 24 5.40 6.08 5.11
C TYR A 24 6.56 6.49 4.21
N GLN A 25 6.69 7.79 3.93
CA GLN A 25 7.82 8.32 3.18
C GLN A 25 9.16 8.01 3.86
N ALA A 26 9.25 8.18 5.18
CA ALA A 26 10.45 7.86 5.94
C ALA A 26 10.78 6.35 5.91
N ARG A 27 9.78 5.47 5.93
CA ARG A 27 9.99 4.02 5.80
C ARG A 27 10.45 3.64 4.39
N LEU A 28 9.81 4.18 3.37
CA LEU A 28 10.15 3.94 1.96
C LEU A 28 11.58 4.40 1.64
N ARG A 29 12.01 5.58 2.13
CA ARG A 29 13.41 6.04 1.97
C ARG A 29 14.43 5.10 2.61
N ARG A 30 14.10 4.48 3.75
CA ARG A 30 14.97 3.47 4.37
C ARG A 30 15.06 2.20 3.51
N ILE A 31 13.93 1.74 2.98
CA ILE A 31 13.84 0.57 2.09
C ILE A 31 14.67 0.82 0.82
N GLU A 32 14.55 2.00 0.22
CA GLU A 32 15.36 2.41 -0.92
C GLU A 32 16.87 2.32 -0.61
N GLY A 33 17.27 2.74 0.58
CA GLY A 33 18.64 2.56 1.09
C GLY A 33 19.06 1.09 1.20
N GLN A 34 18.16 0.21 1.67
CA GLN A 34 18.41 -1.24 1.73
C GLN A 34 18.61 -1.83 0.32
N VAL A 35 17.75 -1.47 -0.64
CA VAL A 35 17.86 -1.94 -2.03
C VAL A 35 19.17 -1.49 -2.67
N ARG A 36 19.57 -0.23 -2.48
CA ARG A 36 20.90 0.24 -2.90
C ARG A 36 22.04 -0.53 -2.21
N GLY A 37 21.87 -0.89 -0.94
CA GLY A 37 22.82 -1.73 -0.20
C GLY A 37 22.98 -3.10 -0.82
N ILE A 38 21.86 -3.75 -1.15
CA ILE A 38 21.84 -5.06 -1.83
C ILE A 38 22.57 -4.99 -3.18
N SER A 39 22.35 -3.94 -3.99
CA SER A 39 23.09 -3.74 -5.26
C SER A 39 24.60 -3.74 -5.04
N ARG A 40 25.08 -2.97 -4.06
CA ARG A 40 26.52 -2.91 -3.73
C ARG A 40 27.06 -4.25 -3.22
N MET A 41 26.27 -5.03 -2.49
CA MET A 41 26.69 -6.36 -2.04
C MET A 41 26.89 -7.30 -3.23
N VAL A 42 26.00 -7.24 -4.23
CA VAL A 42 26.13 -8.02 -5.47
C VAL A 42 27.32 -7.56 -6.29
N GLU A 43 27.50 -6.25 -6.47
CA GLU A 43 28.66 -5.68 -7.18
C GLU A 43 30.00 -6.04 -6.51
N GLY A 44 30.00 -6.19 -5.18
CA GLY A 44 31.18 -6.56 -4.39
C GLY A 44 31.35 -8.06 -4.15
N ASP A 45 30.67 -8.92 -4.90
CA ASP A 45 30.74 -10.39 -4.78
C ASP A 45 30.52 -10.90 -3.35
N THR A 46 29.64 -10.24 -2.59
CA THR A 46 29.32 -10.63 -1.21
C THR A 46 28.66 -12.00 -1.18
N TYR A 47 28.90 -12.76 -0.11
CA TYR A 47 28.35 -14.10 0.06
C TYR A 47 26.84 -14.14 -0.13
N CYS A 48 26.38 -15.07 -0.97
CA CYS A 48 25.00 -15.11 -1.45
C CYS A 48 23.96 -15.19 -0.30
N ILE A 49 24.28 -15.87 0.79
CA ILE A 49 23.36 -16.01 1.94
C ILE A 49 23.17 -14.66 2.66
N ASP A 50 24.18 -13.81 2.71
CA ASP A 50 24.07 -12.48 3.31
C ASP A 50 23.22 -11.55 2.44
N VAL A 51 23.37 -11.64 1.11
CA VAL A 51 22.52 -10.93 0.15
C VAL A 51 21.06 -11.36 0.31
N LEU A 52 20.80 -12.67 0.39
CA LEU A 52 19.45 -13.21 0.62
C LEU A 52 18.86 -12.74 1.95
N THR A 53 19.69 -12.64 2.99
CA THR A 53 19.27 -12.11 4.30
C THR A 53 18.85 -10.64 4.20
N GLN A 54 19.58 -9.81 3.46
CA GLN A 54 19.21 -8.41 3.25
C GLN A 54 17.96 -8.26 2.37
N ILE A 55 17.79 -9.10 1.34
CA ILE A 55 16.57 -9.15 0.54
C ILE A 55 15.36 -9.48 1.43
N ALA A 56 15.48 -10.49 2.31
CA ALA A 56 14.44 -10.83 3.26
C ALA A 56 14.10 -9.65 4.18
N ALA A 57 15.11 -8.92 4.68
CA ALA A 57 14.91 -7.73 5.50
C ALA A 57 14.14 -6.61 4.75
N ALA A 58 14.49 -6.36 3.49
CA ALA A 58 13.79 -5.38 2.64
C ALA A 58 12.34 -5.79 2.36
N LYS A 59 12.09 -7.08 2.06
CA LYS A 59 10.74 -7.63 1.90
C LYS A 59 9.89 -7.40 3.15
N ARG A 60 10.40 -7.74 4.34
CA ARG A 60 9.68 -7.52 5.61
C ARG A 60 9.40 -6.05 5.90
N ALA A 61 10.30 -5.14 5.49
CA ALA A 61 10.06 -3.71 5.62
C ALA A 61 8.94 -3.21 4.70
N LEU A 62 8.89 -3.71 3.45
CA LEU A 62 7.80 -3.42 2.51
C LEU A 62 6.45 -3.95 3.01
N GLU A 63 6.40 -5.18 3.52
CA GLU A 63 5.19 -5.77 4.10
C GLU A 63 4.64 -4.89 5.25
N LYS A 64 5.51 -4.37 6.11
CA LYS A 64 5.11 -3.45 7.19
C LYS A 64 4.52 -2.14 6.67
N VAL A 65 4.97 -1.64 5.52
CA VAL A 65 4.39 -0.45 4.87
C VAL A 65 3.02 -0.80 4.30
N ALA A 66 2.90 -1.92 3.59
CA ALA A 66 1.64 -2.37 3.01
C ALA A 66 0.55 -2.59 4.07
N VAL A 67 0.87 -3.27 5.17
CA VAL A 67 -0.06 -3.48 6.30
C VAL A 67 -0.48 -2.14 6.93
N GLY A 68 0.44 -1.19 7.07
CA GLY A 68 0.11 0.14 7.59
C GLY A 68 -0.88 0.88 6.69
N LEU A 69 -0.62 0.91 5.38
CA LEU A 69 -1.49 1.55 4.40
C LEU A 69 -2.90 0.94 4.40
N LEU A 70 -2.97 -0.38 4.54
CA LEU A 70 -4.24 -1.10 4.67
C LEU A 70 -4.99 -0.73 5.96
N ASP A 71 -4.32 -0.67 7.11
CA ASP A 71 -4.95 -0.25 8.38
C ASP A 71 -5.50 1.17 8.27
N ASP A 72 -4.75 2.09 7.66
CA ASP A 72 -5.21 3.47 7.44
C ASP A 72 -6.39 3.52 6.47
N HIS A 73 -6.38 2.70 5.41
CA HIS A 73 -7.49 2.59 4.46
C HIS A 73 -8.76 2.05 5.13
N LEU A 74 -8.65 0.96 5.89
CA LEU A 74 -9.76 0.38 6.65
C LEU A 74 -10.33 1.39 7.65
N ARG A 75 -9.49 2.10 8.41
CA ARG A 75 -9.95 3.13 9.35
C ARG A 75 -10.66 4.28 8.65
N GLY A 76 -10.13 4.77 7.53
CA GLY A 76 -10.73 5.84 6.75
C GLY A 76 -12.07 5.43 6.15
N CYS A 77 -12.08 4.33 5.42
CA CYS A 77 -13.26 3.86 4.70
C CYS A 77 -14.37 3.31 5.60
N VAL A 78 -14.05 2.67 6.74
CA VAL A 78 -15.07 2.27 7.73
C VAL A 78 -15.69 3.49 8.41
N THR A 79 -14.90 4.52 8.71
CA THR A 79 -15.44 5.76 9.31
C THR A 79 -16.32 6.52 8.34
N ASP A 80 -15.97 6.52 7.05
CA ASP A 80 -16.75 7.19 6.01
C ASP A 80 -18.01 6.38 5.64
N ALA A 81 -17.92 5.04 5.55
CA ALA A 81 -19.09 4.18 5.32
C ALA A 81 -20.08 4.16 6.49
N ALA A 82 -19.59 4.28 7.74
CA ALA A 82 -20.47 4.40 8.91
C ALA A 82 -21.27 5.71 8.96
N ARG A 83 -20.90 6.70 8.12
CA ARG A 83 -21.62 7.97 7.96
C ARG A 83 -22.51 7.99 6.72
N ASP A 84 -22.42 6.96 5.89
CA ASP A 84 -23.19 6.82 4.66
C ASP A 84 -24.45 5.98 4.93
N ASP A 85 -25.58 6.38 4.34
CA ASP A 85 -26.89 5.73 4.60
C ASP A 85 -27.15 4.56 3.62
N ASP A 86 -26.20 4.26 2.71
CA ASP A 86 -26.26 3.11 1.79
C ASP A 86 -25.49 1.89 2.35
N PRO A 87 -26.20 0.81 2.76
CA PRO A 87 -25.59 -0.40 3.29
C PRO A 87 -24.60 -1.08 2.33
N ARG A 88 -24.78 -0.92 1.01
CA ARG A 88 -23.93 -1.59 0.00
C ARG A 88 -22.54 -0.97 -0.08
N ARG A 89 -22.40 0.28 0.35
CA ARG A 89 -21.12 1.00 0.32
C ARG A 89 -20.08 0.37 1.24
N ALA A 90 -20.52 -0.14 2.38
CA ALA A 90 -19.65 -0.86 3.32
C ALA A 90 -19.14 -2.18 2.71
N ASP A 91 -20.01 -2.95 2.06
CA ASP A 91 -19.66 -4.23 1.44
C ASP A 91 -18.64 -4.06 0.30
N GLU A 92 -18.79 -3.03 -0.54
CA GLU A 92 -17.84 -2.70 -1.61
C GLU A 92 -16.43 -2.39 -1.06
N ILE A 93 -16.36 -1.58 -0.01
CA ILE A 93 -15.09 -1.20 0.65
C ILE A 93 -14.43 -2.43 1.28
N ILE A 94 -15.20 -3.29 1.95
CA ILE A 94 -14.68 -4.52 2.56
C ILE A 94 -14.15 -5.47 1.47
N ALA A 95 -14.84 -5.59 0.34
CA ALA A 95 -14.38 -6.39 -0.79
C ALA A 95 -13.07 -5.86 -1.39
N GLU A 96 -12.93 -4.54 -1.56
CA GLU A 96 -11.70 -3.90 -2.03
C GLU A 96 -10.51 -4.19 -1.08
N ALA A 97 -10.72 -3.98 0.22
CA ALA A 97 -9.69 -4.21 1.23
C ALA A 97 -9.29 -5.70 1.31
N THR A 98 -10.26 -6.61 1.21
CA THR A 98 -10.00 -8.06 1.17
C THR A 98 -9.15 -8.44 -0.03
N ALA A 99 -9.49 -7.94 -1.23
CA ALA A 99 -8.70 -8.19 -2.43
C ALA A 99 -7.27 -7.63 -2.34
N ALA A 100 -7.06 -6.51 -1.65
CA ALA A 100 -5.73 -5.96 -1.39
C ALA A 100 -4.91 -6.86 -0.44
N ILE A 101 -5.52 -7.36 0.65
CA ILE A 101 -4.90 -8.31 1.59
C ILE A 101 -4.45 -9.58 0.86
N GLU A 102 -5.33 -10.16 0.04
CA GLU A 102 -5.00 -11.40 -0.63
C GLU A 102 -3.78 -11.27 -1.57
N ARG A 103 -3.62 -10.12 -2.24
CA ARG A 103 -2.42 -9.85 -3.06
C ARG A 103 -1.15 -9.77 -2.20
N LEU A 104 -1.26 -9.22 -1.00
CA LEU A 104 -0.14 -9.10 -0.06
C LEU A 104 0.25 -10.44 0.55
N VAL A 105 -0.72 -11.33 0.84
CA VAL A 105 -0.46 -12.64 1.45
C VAL A 105 0.11 -13.65 0.45
N ARG A 106 -0.21 -13.51 -0.84
CA ARG A 106 0.26 -14.42 -1.90
C ARG A 106 1.70 -14.14 -2.39
N SER A 107 2.38 -13.11 -1.90
CA SER A 107 3.72 -12.67 -2.34
C SER A 107 4.87 -13.08 -1.42
#